data_AF-A0A4R8W7X1-F1
#
_entry.id   AF-A0A4R8W7X1-F1
#
_cell.length_a   1.000
_cell.length_b   1.000
_cell.length_c   1.000
_cell.angle_alpha   90.00
_cell.angle_beta   90.00
_cell.angle_gamma   90.00
#
_symmetry.space_group_name_H-M   'P 1'
#
loop_
_entity.id
_entity.type
_entity.pdbx_description
1 polymer ?
#
loop_
_entity_poly.entity_id
_entity_poly.type
_entity_poly.pdbx_seq_one_letter_code
_entity_poly.pdbx_strand_id
1 'polypeptide(L)'
;MIDDIIKRSKRETAKAKLAATSELYKWRTEELAKIEALGLDGGALAAAKRGLNLEMVKRHKAGESRAKSQNTVVKLIEREIREDMERERAARPD
;
A
#
# COMPACT_ATOMS: atom_id res chain seq x y z
N MET A 1 -8.06 10.14 -23.95
CA MET A 1 -6.64 10.16 -23.56
C MET A 1 -6.41 10.76 -22.17
N ILE A 2 -6.62 12.07 -21.93
CA ILE A 2 -6.45 12.67 -20.58
C ILE A 2 -7.48 12.13 -19.57
N ASP A 3 -8.75 12.00 -19.97
CA ASP A 3 -9.78 11.43 -19.09
C ASP A 3 -9.52 9.96 -18.73
N ASP A 4 -8.87 9.21 -19.63
CA ASP A 4 -8.53 7.81 -19.41
C ASP A 4 -7.38 7.66 -18.42
N ILE A 5 -6.39 8.55 -18.47
CA ILE A 5 -5.26 8.52 -17.52
C ILE A 5 -5.67 8.96 -16.12
N ILE A 6 -6.59 9.93 -16.00
CA ILE A 6 -7.17 10.33 -14.72
C ILE A 6 -7.98 9.17 -14.12
N LYS A 7 -8.82 8.50 -14.92
CA LYS A 7 -9.58 7.32 -14.47
C LYS A 7 -8.64 6.19 -14.06
N ARG A 8 -7.56 5.94 -14.80
CA ARG A 8 -6.54 4.92 -14.49
C ARG A 8 -5.82 5.26 -13.17
N SER A 9 -5.38 6.50 -12.99
CA SER A 9 -4.77 7.00 -11.74
C SER A 9 -5.64 6.71 -10.52
N LYS A 10 -6.94 7.04 -10.59
CA LYS A 10 -7.89 6.76 -9.51
C LYS A 10 -8.03 5.26 -9.24
N ARG A 11 -8.15 4.43 -10.28
CA ARG A 11 -8.29 2.97 -10.16
C ARG A 11 -7.04 2.32 -9.56
N GLU A 12 -5.86 2.68 -10.05
CA GLU A 12 -4.59 2.14 -9.54
C GLU A 12 -4.32 2.58 -8.09
N THR A 13 -4.66 3.83 -7.75
CA THR A 13 -4.65 4.28 -6.34
C THR A 13 -5.58 3.43 -5.47
N ALA A 14 -6.82 3.19 -5.92
CA ALA A 14 -7.79 2.39 -5.17
C ALA A 14 -7.32 0.93 -4.99
N LYS A 15 -6.79 0.30 -6.04
CA LYS A 15 -6.21 -1.05 -5.95
C LYS A 15 -5.04 -1.10 -4.97
N ALA A 16 -4.11 -0.15 -5.05
CA ALA A 16 -2.95 -0.09 -4.16
C ALA A 16 -3.36 0.11 -2.69
N LYS A 17 -4.37 0.96 -2.43
CA LYS A 17 -4.93 1.10 -1.08
C LYS A 17 -5.55 -0.20 -0.57
N LEU A 18 -6.34 -0.88 -1.39
CA LEU A 18 -6.96 -2.16 -1.01
C LEU A 18 -5.91 -3.23 -0.69
N ALA A 19 -4.86 -3.32 -1.51
CA ALA A 19 -3.74 -4.22 -1.27
C ALA A 19 -3.03 -3.91 0.06
N ALA A 20 -2.65 -2.65 0.28
CA ALA A 20 -2.00 -2.21 1.51
C ALA A 20 -2.88 -2.48 2.76
N THR A 21 -4.20 -2.25 2.65
CA THR A 21 -5.14 -2.57 3.73
C THR A 21 -5.23 -4.07 3.99
N SER A 22 -5.25 -4.91 2.94
CA SER A 22 -5.24 -6.36 3.10
C SER A 22 -3.97 -6.86 3.79
N GLU A 23 -2.81 -6.35 3.40
CA GLU A 23 -1.52 -6.67 4.05
C GLU A 23 -1.51 -6.22 5.52
N LEU A 24 -2.06 -5.04 5.79
CA LEU A 24 -2.18 -4.53 7.16
C LEU A 24 -3.05 -5.42 8.04
N TYR A 25 -4.13 -6.00 7.51
CA TYR A 25 -4.95 -6.94 8.27
C TYR A 25 -4.21 -8.26 8.54
N LYS A 26 -3.45 -8.78 7.58
CA LYS A 26 -2.60 -9.97 7.80
C LYS A 26 -1.59 -9.72 8.91
N TRP A 27 -0.86 -8.60 8.82
CA TRP A 27 0.07 -8.17 9.86
C TRP A 27 -0.60 -8.04 11.23
N ARG A 28 -1.80 -7.43 11.30
CA ARG A 28 -2.53 -7.29 12.57
C ARG A 28 -2.86 -8.64 13.19
N THR A 29 -3.28 -9.61 12.38
CA THR A 29 -3.59 -10.97 12.87
C THR A 29 -2.33 -11.63 13.43
N GLU A 30 -1.20 -11.51 12.76
CA GLU A 30 0.09 -12.02 13.25
C GLU A 30 0.51 -11.35 14.57
N GLU A 31 0.37 -10.03 14.69
CA GLU A 31 0.69 -9.31 15.92
C GLU A 31 -0.26 -9.65 17.08
N LEU A 32 -1.55 -9.88 16.80
CA LEU A 32 -2.47 -10.35 17.83
C LEU A 32 -2.08 -11.74 18.36
N ALA A 33 -1.66 -12.65 17.48
CA ALA A 33 -1.17 -13.96 17.88
C ALA A 33 0.09 -13.85 18.75
N LYS A 34 1.00 -12.91 18.44
CA LYS A 34 2.18 -12.63 19.29
C LYS A 34 1.77 -12.11 20.66
N ILE A 35 0.81 -11.18 20.73
CA ILE A 35 0.30 -10.64 22.00
C ILE A 35 -0.33 -11.75 22.85
N GLU A 36 -1.08 -12.65 22.22
CA GLU A 36 -1.69 -13.80 22.91
C GLU A 36 -0.64 -14.77 23.44
N ALA A 37 0.40 -15.07 22.65
CA ALA A 37 1.50 -15.95 23.05
C ALA A 37 2.31 -15.41 24.25
N LEU A 38 2.27 -14.11 24.52
CA LEU A 38 2.92 -13.51 25.68
C LEU A 38 2.20 -13.79 27.01
N GLY A 39 0.98 -14.34 26.97
CA GLY A 39 0.22 -14.67 28.18
C GLY A 39 -0.14 -13.46 29.05
N LEU A 40 -0.22 -12.26 28.45
CA LEU A 40 -0.53 -11.03 29.15
C LEU A 40 -1.99 -11.02 29.62
N ASP A 41 -2.24 -10.48 30.81
CA ASP A 41 -3.58 -10.30 31.36
C ASP A 41 -3.90 -8.84 31.70
N GLY A 42 -5.16 -8.61 32.11
CA GLY A 42 -5.63 -7.35 32.68
C GLY A 42 -5.20 -6.08 31.93
N GLY A 43 -4.55 -5.18 32.66
CA GLY A 43 -4.12 -3.88 32.13
C GLY A 43 -3.03 -3.97 31.08
N ALA A 44 -2.12 -4.95 31.18
CA ALA A 44 -1.02 -5.14 30.24
C ALA A 44 -1.53 -5.59 28.87
N LEU A 45 -2.48 -6.54 28.85
CA LEU A 45 -3.14 -6.97 27.61
C LEU A 45 -3.91 -5.81 26.96
N ALA A 46 -4.62 -5.01 27.75
CA ALA A 46 -5.35 -3.86 27.25
C ALA A 46 -4.41 -2.77 26.68
N ALA A 47 -3.25 -2.56 27.29
CA ALA A 47 -2.22 -1.64 26.79
C ALA A 47 -1.62 -2.15 25.46
N ALA A 48 -1.27 -3.43 25.38
CA ALA A 48 -0.72 -4.06 24.17
C ALA A 48 -1.68 -3.96 22.99
N LYS A 49 -2.97 -4.30 23.19
CA LYS A 49 -4.00 -4.17 22.14
C LYS A 49 -4.23 -2.72 21.71
N ARG A 50 -4.18 -1.76 22.64
CA ARG A 50 -4.26 -0.32 22.32
C ARG A 50 -3.05 0.13 21.49
N GLY A 51 -1.84 -0.27 21.88
CA GLY A 51 -0.62 0.00 21.11
C GLY A 51 -0.70 -0.54 19.68
N LEU A 52 -1.15 -1.78 19.52
CA LEU A 52 -1.36 -2.39 18.20
C LEU A 52 -2.35 -1.59 17.34
N ASN A 53 -3.48 -1.17 17.91
CA ASN A 53 -4.46 -0.37 17.17
C ASN A 53 -3.90 1.00 16.75
N LEU A 54 -3.12 1.66 17.61
CA LEU A 54 -2.48 2.94 17.27
C LEU A 54 -1.48 2.76 16.12
N GLU A 55 -0.68 1.70 16.15
CA GLU A 55 0.26 1.38 15.09
C GLU A 55 -0.45 1.02 13.77
N MET A 56 -1.56 0.28 13.85
CA MET A 56 -2.41 -0.02 12.70
C MET A 56 -2.88 1.26 12.01
N VAL A 57 -3.36 2.25 12.77
CA VAL A 57 -3.80 3.55 12.21
C VAL A 57 -2.66 4.28 11.50
N LYS A 58 -1.45 4.28 12.08
CA LYS A 58 -0.27 4.90 11.46
C LYS A 58 0.08 4.22 10.14
N ARG A 59 0.14 2.88 10.12
CA ARG A 59 0.47 2.10 8.93
C ARG A 59 -0.59 2.26 7.83
N HIS A 60 -1.87 2.28 8.19
CA HIS A 60 -2.95 2.55 7.24
C HIS A 60 -2.77 3.91 6.56
N LYS A 61 -2.56 4.98 7.34
CA LYS A 61 -2.33 6.33 6.80
C LYS A 61 -1.09 6.40 5.90
N ALA A 62 0.00 5.73 6.30
CA ALA A 62 1.22 5.67 5.49
C ALA A 62 0.99 4.94 4.16
N GLY A 63 0.30 3.80 4.18
CA GLY A 63 -0.08 3.05 2.97
C GLY A 63 -0.95 3.87 2.02
N GLU A 64 -1.97 4.57 2.54
CA GLU A 64 -2.81 5.46 1.73
C GLU A 64 -2.03 6.61 1.11
N SER A 65 -1.11 7.23 1.87
CA SER A 65 -0.27 8.32 1.39
C SER A 65 0.65 7.85 0.26
N ARG A 66 1.29 6.67 0.44
CA ARG A 66 2.14 6.05 -0.57
C ARG A 66 1.35 5.69 -1.83
N ALA A 67 0.17 5.11 -1.69
CA ALA A 67 -0.68 4.76 -2.84
C ALA A 67 -1.06 6.01 -3.66
N LYS A 68 -1.41 7.12 -3.00
CA LYS A 68 -1.70 8.40 -3.68
C LYS A 68 -0.47 8.98 -4.35
N SER A 69 0.69 8.96 -3.69
CA SER A 69 1.90 9.59 -4.20
C SER A 69 2.53 8.81 -5.36
N GLN A 70 2.31 7.50 -5.45
CA GLN A 70 2.88 6.65 -6.51
C GLN A 70 2.01 6.57 -7.76
N ASN A 71 0.70 6.80 -7.65
CA ASN A 71 -0.26 6.63 -8.74
C ASN A 71 -0.84 7.96 -9.23
N THR A 72 -0.08 9.06 -9.13
CA THR A 72 -0.47 10.34 -9.73
C THR A 72 -0.44 10.25 -11.26
N VAL A 73 -1.23 11.10 -11.92
CA VAL A 73 -1.28 11.17 -13.40
C VAL A 73 0.13 11.35 -13.98
N VAL A 74 0.92 12.27 -13.43
CA VAL A 74 2.30 12.55 -13.87
C VAL A 74 3.17 11.28 -13.81
N LYS A 75 3.15 10.55 -12.69
CA LYS A 75 3.96 9.34 -12.54
C LYS A 75 3.52 8.19 -13.44
N LEU A 76 2.23 8.12 -13.78
CA LEU A 76 1.74 7.14 -14.74
C LEU A 76 2.22 7.48 -16.15
N ILE A 77 2.19 8.77 -16.54
CA ILE A 77 2.73 9.23 -17.83
C ILE A 77 4.24 8.95 -17.91
N GLU A 78 5.00 9.30 -16.88
CA GLU A 78 6.45 9.03 -16.82
C GLU A 78 6.78 7.53 -16.94
N ARG A 79 5.93 6.68 -16.34
CA ARG A 79 6.09 5.23 -16.44
C ARG A 79 5.80 4.72 -17.84
N GLU A 80 4.72 5.19 -18.47
CA GLU A 80 4.33 4.80 -19.83
C GLU A 80 5.41 5.18 -20.85
N ILE A 81 5.93 6.42 -20.77
CA ILE A 81 7.05 6.88 -21.61
C ILE A 81 8.27 5.96 -21.43
N ARG A 82 8.60 5.58 -20.19
CA ARG A 82 9.74 4.69 -19.92
C ARG A 82 9.52 3.29 -20.49
N GLU A 83 8.34 2.71 -20.28
CA GLU A 83 7.97 1.39 -20.79
C GLU A 83 7.95 1.37 -22.34
N ASP A 84 7.55 2.47 -22.98
CA ASP A 84 7.64 2.64 -24.44
C ASP A 84 9.10 2.67 -24.90
N MET A 85 9.95 3.48 -24.26
CA MET A 85 11.38 3.55 -24.57
C MET A 85 12.09 2.20 -24.37
N GLU A 86 11.76 1.47 -23.29
CA GLU A 86 12.32 0.14 -23.02
C GLU A 86 11.88 -0.87 -24.07
N ARG A 87 10.61 -0.85 -24.51
CA ARG A 87 10.11 -1.70 -25.59
C ARG A 87 10.78 -1.39 -26.92
N GLU A 88 10.93 -0.12 -27.27
CA GLU A 88 11.62 0.30 -28.49
C GLU A 88 13.09 -0.14 -28.47
N ARG A 89 13.76 -0.04 -27.32
CA ARG A 89 15.14 -0.50 -27.15
C ARG A 89 15.26 -2.02 -27.30
N ALA A 90 14.32 -2.78 -26.74
CA ALA A 90 14.31 -4.24 -26.83
C ALA A 90 13.94 -4.75 -28.24
N ALA A 91 13.22 -3.95 -29.03
CA ALA A 91 12.79 -4.31 -30.39
C ALA A 91 13.84 -4.00 -31.48
N ARG A 92 14.96 -3.34 -31.15
CA ARG A 92 16.07 -3.14 -32.08
C ARG A 92 16.99 -4.37 -32.01
N PRO A 93 17.09 -5.20 -33.07
CA PRO A 93 18.21 -6.12 -33.17
C PRO A 93 19.45 -5.26 -33.43
N ASP A 94 20.53 -5.52 -32.69
CA ASP A 94 21.84 -4.93 -32.96
C ASP A 94 22.27 -5.15 -34.42
#